data_AF-A0A1E4EGE4-F1
#
_entry.id   AF-A0A1E4EGE4-F1
#
_cell.length_a   1.000
_cell.length_b   1.000
_cell.length_c   1.000
_cell.angle_alpha   90.00
_cell.angle_beta   90.00
_cell.angle_gamma   90.00
#
_symmetry.space_group_name_H-M   'P 1'
#
loop_
_entity.id
_entity.type
_entity.pdbx_description
1 polymer ?
#
loop_
_entity_poly.entity_id
_entity_poly.type
_entity_poly.pdbx_seq_one_letter_code
_entity_poly.pdbx_strand_id
1 'polypeptide(L)'
;MRFRILLLAFTCLGLASAYLSWMLYECTPGRAALPPEHYPGTGALPRLILFLHPRCPCSRATVDELTQIGPLPQLEIVLSQASSAGALKAQFPQAELVSDPEGIERELYHAWTSGQLVGYSADGRLGFCGGITASRGQRGASLGRAHLLAWLHGQPQQQASVFGCPLVNPDEMCSYRQGTGLRNQ
;
A
#
# COMPACT_ATOMS: atom_id res chain seq x y z
N MET A 1 -18.01 -2.97 48.20
CA MET A 1 -17.35 -4.00 47.36
C MET A 1 -17.95 -4.10 45.95
N ARG A 2 -19.27 -4.27 45.80
CA ARG A 2 -19.97 -4.39 44.50
C ARG A 2 -19.73 -3.21 43.54
N PHE A 3 -19.77 -1.97 44.02
CA PHE A 3 -19.53 -0.77 43.20
C PHE A 3 -18.12 -0.75 42.57
N ARG A 4 -17.08 -1.14 43.33
CA ARG A 4 -15.70 -1.21 42.82
C ARG A 4 -15.56 -2.31 41.75
N ILE A 5 -16.24 -3.43 41.92
CA ILE A 5 -16.27 -4.53 40.93
C ILE A 5 -16.94 -4.07 39.64
N LEU A 6 -18.08 -3.37 39.72
CA LEU A 6 -18.76 -2.84 38.55
C LEU A 6 -17.93 -1.79 37.79
N LEU A 7 -17.25 -0.89 38.52
CA LEU A 7 -16.37 0.10 37.92
C LEU A 7 -15.20 -0.57 37.17
N LEU A 8 -14.53 -1.55 37.81
CA LEU A 8 -13.45 -2.31 37.17
C LEU A 8 -13.94 -3.06 35.94
N ALA A 9 -15.09 -3.74 36.02
CA ALA A 9 -15.68 -4.44 34.89
C ALA A 9 -15.95 -3.51 33.70
N PHE A 10 -16.49 -2.31 33.98
CA PHE A 10 -16.76 -1.30 32.95
C PHE A 10 -15.45 -0.80 32.29
N THR A 11 -14.42 -0.51 33.08
CA THR A 11 -13.11 -0.09 32.54
C THR A 11 -12.47 -1.19 31.70
N CYS A 12 -12.48 -2.44 32.18
CA CYS A 12 -11.97 -3.58 31.42
C CYS A 12 -12.72 -3.77 30.10
N LEU A 13 -14.05 -3.62 30.11
CA LEU A 13 -14.86 -3.71 28.90
C LEU A 13 -14.52 -2.59 27.90
N GLY A 14 -14.34 -1.35 28.38
CA GLY A 14 -13.94 -0.22 27.54
C GLY A 14 -12.55 -0.36 26.94
N LEU A 15 -11.58 -0.89 27.69
CA LEU A 15 -10.24 -1.17 27.16
C LEU A 15 -10.26 -2.31 26.14
N ALA A 16 -11.03 -3.37 26.41
CA ALA A 16 -11.18 -4.49 25.49
C ALA A 16 -11.83 -4.05 24.16
N SER A 17 -12.87 -3.20 24.22
CA SER A 17 -13.53 -2.69 23.00
C SER A 17 -12.62 -1.75 22.20
N ALA A 18 -11.86 -0.87 22.87
CA ALA A 18 -10.87 -0.01 22.22
C ALA A 18 -9.76 -0.83 21.55
N TYR A 19 -9.21 -1.82 22.25
CA TYR A 19 -8.19 -2.71 21.70
C TYR A 19 -8.72 -3.50 20.50
N LEU A 20 -9.92 -4.07 20.60
CA LEU A 20 -10.56 -4.77 19.49
C LEU A 20 -10.76 -3.86 18.28
N SER A 21 -11.20 -2.62 18.51
CA SER A 21 -11.41 -1.64 17.43
C SER A 21 -10.10 -1.28 16.72
N TRP A 22 -9.01 -1.12 17.48
CA TRP A 22 -7.68 -0.90 16.94
C TRP A 22 -7.18 -2.10 16.11
N MET A 23 -7.31 -3.32 16.66
CA MET A 23 -6.93 -4.55 15.96
C MET A 23 -7.72 -4.73 14.66
N LEU A 24 -9.03 -4.47 14.69
CA LEU A 24 -9.86 -4.49 13.49
C LEU A 24 -9.38 -3.48 12.46
N TYR A 25 -9.02 -2.26 12.87
CA TYR A 25 -8.49 -1.26 11.96
C TYR A 25 -7.19 -1.73 11.29
N GLU A 26 -6.22 -2.24 12.07
CA GLU A 26 -4.95 -2.74 11.55
C GLU A 26 -5.10 -3.90 10.57
N CYS A 27 -5.99 -4.84 10.88
CA CYS A 27 -6.22 -6.06 10.10
C CYS A 27 -7.28 -5.91 9.01
N THR A 28 -7.95 -4.76 8.89
CA THR A 28 -8.87 -4.50 7.78
C THR A 28 -8.08 -4.06 6.55
N PRO A 29 -8.13 -4.83 5.45
CA PRO A 29 -7.43 -4.47 4.22
C PRO A 29 -7.96 -3.16 3.65
N GLY A 30 -7.08 -2.38 3.04
CA GLY A 30 -7.45 -1.22 2.24
C GLY A 30 -8.04 -1.63 0.89
N ARG A 31 -8.48 -0.64 0.13
CA ARG A 31 -8.97 -0.85 -1.24
C ARG A 31 -7.78 -1.25 -2.13
N ALA A 32 -7.84 -2.46 -2.68
CA ALA A 32 -6.87 -2.94 -3.65
C ALA A 32 -6.93 -2.13 -4.95
N ALA A 33 -5.79 -2.03 -5.64
CA ALA A 33 -5.70 -1.43 -6.95
C ALA A 33 -6.42 -2.26 -8.04
N LEU A 34 -6.79 -1.59 -9.13
CA LEU A 34 -7.29 -2.21 -10.35
C LEU A 34 -6.38 -1.79 -11.52
N PRO A 35 -5.14 -2.28 -11.55
CA PRO A 35 -4.17 -1.87 -12.56
C PRO A 35 -4.53 -2.43 -13.95
N PRO A 36 -4.12 -1.77 -15.04
CA PRO A 36 -4.26 -2.31 -16.39
C PRO A 36 -3.59 -3.68 -16.53
N GLU A 37 -4.22 -4.60 -17.27
CA GLU A 37 -3.71 -5.96 -17.48
C GLU A 37 -2.36 -5.99 -18.21
N HIS A 38 -2.08 -4.95 -19.01
CA HIS A 38 -0.81 -4.74 -19.69
C HIS A 38 -0.21 -3.42 -19.24
N TYR A 39 1.12 -3.37 -19.13
CA TYR A 39 1.82 -2.16 -18.70
C TYR A 39 1.47 -0.98 -19.63
N PRO A 40 0.89 0.12 -19.10
CA PRO A 40 0.39 1.23 -19.91
C PRO A 40 1.46 2.24 -20.33
N GLY A 41 2.64 2.21 -19.69
CA GLY A 41 3.70 3.20 -19.89
C GLY A 41 4.75 2.79 -20.91
N THR A 42 5.79 3.61 -21.02
CA THR A 42 7.00 3.32 -21.79
C THR A 42 8.16 3.06 -20.82
N GLY A 43 8.96 2.03 -21.06
CA GLY A 43 10.12 1.72 -20.20
C GLY A 43 10.44 0.24 -20.12
N ALA A 44 11.56 -0.10 -19.49
CA ALA A 44 12.05 -1.48 -19.45
C ALA A 44 11.17 -2.40 -18.58
N LEU A 45 11.04 -3.64 -19.01
CA LEU A 45 10.34 -4.71 -18.31
C LEU A 45 11.35 -5.82 -17.96
N PRO A 46 11.09 -6.65 -16.92
CA PRO A 46 10.00 -6.55 -15.95
C PRO A 46 10.13 -5.32 -15.04
N ARG A 47 9.03 -4.89 -14.40
CA ARG A 47 9.03 -3.77 -13.46
C ARG A 47 8.11 -3.98 -12.27
N LEU A 48 8.35 -3.23 -11.21
CA LEU A 48 7.56 -3.19 -9.99
C LEU A 48 7.27 -1.73 -9.64
N ILE A 49 6.01 -1.40 -9.44
CA ILE A 49 5.53 -0.05 -9.13
C ILE A 49 4.98 -0.05 -7.70
N LEU A 50 5.48 0.85 -6.86
CA LEU A 50 5.12 0.98 -5.45
C LEU A 50 4.44 2.33 -5.20
N PHE A 51 3.22 2.33 -4.67
CA PHE A 51 2.48 3.54 -4.32
C PHE A 51 2.59 3.82 -2.82
N LEU A 52 3.09 5.01 -2.46
CA LEU A 52 3.28 5.40 -1.07
C LEU A 52 2.68 6.79 -0.77
N HIS A 53 2.05 6.88 0.40
CA HIS A 53 1.85 8.15 1.09
C HIS A 53 3.05 8.45 1.98
N PRO A 54 3.67 9.63 1.93
CA PRO A 54 4.84 9.92 2.75
C PRO A 54 4.51 10.05 4.23
N ARG A 55 5.52 9.81 5.06
CA ARG A 55 5.46 9.87 6.55
C ARG A 55 4.46 8.90 7.20
N CYS A 56 3.73 8.10 6.43
CA CYS A 56 2.84 7.08 6.95
C CYS A 56 3.66 5.89 7.49
N PRO A 57 3.36 5.36 8.70
CA PRO A 57 4.03 4.17 9.22
C PRO A 57 3.84 2.93 8.34
N CYS A 58 2.73 2.84 7.59
CA CYS A 58 2.50 1.76 6.62
C CYS A 58 3.50 1.80 5.46
N SER A 59 3.85 3.02 5.00
CA SER A 59 4.84 3.21 3.94
C SER A 59 6.23 2.79 4.40
N ARG A 60 6.60 3.18 5.62
CA ARG A 60 7.86 2.76 6.22
C ARG A 60 7.94 1.24 6.33
N ALA A 61 6.90 0.59 6.87
CA ALA A 61 6.87 -0.87 6.97
C ALA A 61 6.97 -1.56 5.61
N THR A 62 6.27 -1.06 4.58
CA THR A 62 6.35 -1.61 3.23
C THR A 62 7.75 -1.47 2.64
N VAL A 63 8.36 -0.30 2.78
CA VAL A 63 9.73 -0.04 2.32
C VAL A 63 10.73 -0.95 3.04
N ASP A 64 10.64 -1.06 4.36
CA ASP A 64 11.51 -1.94 5.15
C ASP A 64 11.38 -3.41 4.74
N GLU A 65 10.17 -3.88 4.42
CA GLU A 65 9.97 -5.24 3.89
C GLU A 65 10.53 -5.38 2.48
N LEU A 66 10.34 -4.39 1.62
CA LEU A 66 10.82 -4.44 0.24
C LEU A 66 12.35 -4.45 0.17
N THR A 67 13.06 -3.76 1.08
CA THR A 67 14.52 -3.81 1.14
C THR A 67 15.07 -5.20 1.50
N GLN A 68 14.26 -6.06 2.11
CA GLN A 68 14.62 -7.45 2.40
C GLN A 68 14.37 -8.41 1.23
N ILE A 69 13.86 -7.91 0.11
CA ILE A 69 13.55 -8.69 -1.09
C ILE A 69 14.55 -8.28 -2.17
N GLY A 70 15.31 -9.24 -2.70
CA GLY A 70 16.27 -8.99 -3.76
C GLY A 70 16.68 -10.28 -4.48
N PRO A 71 16.97 -10.22 -5.80
CA PRO A 71 16.97 -9.03 -6.67
C PRO A 71 15.56 -8.57 -7.07
N LEU A 72 15.35 -7.24 -7.17
CA LEU A 72 14.12 -6.64 -7.69
C LEU A 72 14.27 -6.30 -9.18
N PRO A 73 13.17 -6.34 -9.95
CA PRO A 73 13.13 -5.77 -11.30
C PRO A 73 13.22 -4.24 -11.24
N GLN A 74 13.03 -3.54 -12.37
CA GLN A 74 13.01 -2.07 -12.37
C GLN A 74 11.96 -1.56 -11.38
N LEU A 75 12.39 -0.84 -10.34
CA LEU A 75 11.52 -0.32 -9.28
C LEU A 75 11.16 1.12 -9.55
N GLU A 76 9.86 1.40 -9.58
CA GLU A 76 9.27 2.73 -9.67
C GLU A 76 8.49 3.01 -8.38
N ILE A 77 8.72 4.14 -7.74
CA ILE A 77 8.06 4.52 -6.49
C ILE A 77 7.26 5.80 -6.74
N VAL A 78 5.94 5.66 -6.72
CA VAL A 78 4.96 6.73 -6.90
C VAL A 78 4.63 7.32 -5.52
N LEU A 79 4.86 8.62 -5.36
CA LEU A 79 4.70 9.35 -4.12
C LEU A 79 3.56 10.36 -4.23
N SER A 80 2.55 10.25 -3.36
CA SER A 80 1.45 11.23 -3.35
C SER A 80 1.90 12.67 -3.05
N GLN A 81 3.09 12.86 -2.46
CA GLN A 81 3.76 14.16 -2.34
C GLN A 81 5.28 13.97 -2.16
N ALA A 82 6.09 14.92 -2.62
CA ALA A 82 7.55 14.79 -2.73
C ALA A 82 8.34 14.71 -1.40
N SER A 83 7.69 14.94 -0.25
CA SER A 83 8.34 15.11 1.08
C SER A 83 9.20 13.94 1.59
N SER A 84 9.25 12.79 0.90
CA SER A 84 10.04 11.61 1.31
C SER A 84 11.04 11.08 0.26
N ALA A 85 11.21 11.79 -0.87
CA ALA A 85 12.01 11.30 -1.99
C ALA A 85 13.48 11.00 -1.62
N GLY A 86 14.14 11.87 -0.84
CA GLY A 86 15.56 11.70 -0.50
C GLY A 86 15.87 10.43 0.30
N ALA A 87 15.04 10.13 1.31
CA ALA A 87 15.21 8.93 2.14
C ALA A 87 14.96 7.63 1.34
N LEU A 88 14.01 7.65 0.40
CA LEU A 88 13.74 6.53 -0.49
C LEU A 88 14.86 6.32 -1.50
N LYS A 89 15.40 7.41 -2.06
CA LYS A 89 16.52 7.32 -3.01
C LYS A 89 17.77 6.73 -2.37
N ALA A 90 18.01 7.00 -1.08
CA ALA A 90 19.10 6.39 -0.34
C ALA A 90 18.92 4.88 -0.14
N GLN A 91 17.68 4.41 0.07
CA GLN A 91 17.37 2.98 0.26
C GLN A 91 17.29 2.21 -1.05
N PHE A 92 16.81 2.85 -2.11
CA PHE A 92 16.72 2.29 -3.45
C PHE A 92 17.42 3.22 -4.47
N PRO A 93 18.76 3.16 -4.57
CA PRO A 93 19.50 4.05 -5.46
C PRO A 93 19.08 3.96 -6.93
N GLN A 94 18.70 2.76 -7.36
CA GLN A 94 18.28 2.47 -8.75
C GLN A 94 16.78 2.71 -8.99
N ALA A 95 15.99 2.99 -7.95
CA ALA A 95 14.57 3.24 -8.14
C ALA A 95 14.31 4.58 -8.82
N GLU A 96 13.34 4.57 -9.72
CA GLU A 96 12.72 5.78 -10.26
C GLU A 96 11.71 6.32 -9.26
N LEU A 97 11.77 7.61 -8.96
CA LEU A 97 10.85 8.26 -8.02
C LEU A 97 9.93 9.18 -8.80
N VAL A 98 8.63 8.92 -8.75
CA VAL A 98 7.59 9.71 -9.43
C VAL A 98 6.81 10.47 -8.37
N SER A 99 6.77 11.79 -8.48
CA SER A 99 5.91 12.63 -7.64
C SER A 99 4.54 12.73 -8.29
N ASP A 100 3.51 12.30 -7.59
CA ASP A 100 2.13 12.22 -8.08
C ASP A 100 1.15 13.04 -7.21
N PRO A 101 1.33 14.37 -7.07
CA PRO A 101 0.44 15.21 -6.29
C PRO A 101 -0.95 15.33 -6.90
N GLU A 102 -1.04 15.28 -8.23
CA GLU A 102 -2.31 15.35 -8.97
C GLU A 102 -3.03 14.00 -9.04
N GLY A 103 -2.35 12.90 -8.65
CA GLY A 103 -2.93 11.56 -8.67
C GLY A 103 -3.13 10.96 -10.06
N ILE A 104 -2.32 11.35 -11.05
CA ILE A 104 -2.37 10.81 -12.42
C ILE A 104 -2.02 9.33 -12.41
N GLU A 105 -0.91 8.95 -11.76
CA GLU A 105 -0.51 7.54 -11.66
C GLU A 105 -1.47 6.77 -10.75
N ARG A 106 -1.86 7.38 -9.62
CA ARG A 106 -2.91 6.86 -8.73
C ARG A 106 -4.17 6.47 -9.51
N GLU A 107 -4.64 7.32 -10.42
CA GLU A 107 -5.84 7.08 -11.22
C GLU A 107 -5.62 6.03 -12.30
N LEU A 108 -4.49 6.08 -13.01
CA LEU A 108 -4.13 5.12 -14.06
C LEU A 108 -4.16 3.67 -13.55
N TYR A 109 -3.62 3.45 -12.34
CA TYR A 109 -3.59 2.12 -11.73
C TYR A 109 -4.78 1.85 -10.79
N HIS A 110 -5.69 2.83 -10.64
CA HIS A 110 -6.73 2.84 -9.63
C HIS A 110 -6.20 2.42 -8.24
N ALA A 111 -5.01 2.91 -7.86
CA ALA A 111 -4.38 2.61 -6.59
C ALA A 111 -4.89 3.57 -5.51
N TRP A 112 -5.38 3.04 -4.38
CA TRP A 112 -6.00 3.88 -3.34
C TRP A 112 -5.35 3.75 -1.97
N THR A 113 -4.43 2.81 -1.83
CA THR A 113 -3.90 2.42 -0.53
C THR A 113 -2.38 2.46 -0.53
N SER A 114 -1.80 3.11 0.48
CA SER A 114 -0.35 3.17 0.65
C SER A 114 0.23 1.79 0.91
N GLY A 115 1.36 1.48 0.27
CA GLY A 115 1.99 0.17 0.30
C GLY A 115 1.47 -0.79 -0.77
N GLN A 116 0.65 -0.30 -1.71
CA GLN A 116 0.24 -1.05 -2.90
C GLN A 116 1.42 -1.23 -3.83
N LEU A 117 1.62 -2.47 -4.27
CA LEU A 117 2.59 -2.87 -5.28
C LEU A 117 1.86 -3.42 -6.51
N VAL A 118 2.37 -3.10 -7.68
CA VAL A 118 1.91 -3.60 -8.98
C VAL A 118 3.14 -4.07 -9.76
N GLY A 119 3.19 -5.36 -10.09
CA GLY A 119 4.30 -6.00 -10.79
C GLY A 119 3.92 -6.41 -12.20
N TYR A 120 4.76 -6.07 -13.17
CA TYR A 120 4.61 -6.45 -14.58
C TYR A 120 5.77 -7.36 -15.00
N SER A 121 5.44 -8.48 -15.66
CA SER A 121 6.43 -9.43 -16.18
C SER A 121 7.17 -8.89 -17.41
N ALA A 122 8.17 -9.63 -17.89
CA ALA A 122 9.00 -9.23 -19.03
C ALA A 122 8.21 -9.02 -20.33
N ASP A 123 7.06 -9.71 -20.48
CA ASP A 123 6.11 -9.56 -21.59
C ASP A 123 5.08 -8.43 -21.37
N GLY A 124 5.19 -7.69 -20.25
CA GLY A 124 4.34 -6.55 -19.93
C GLY A 124 3.00 -6.92 -19.33
N ARG A 125 2.72 -8.18 -19.04
CA ARG A 125 1.48 -8.61 -18.40
C ARG A 125 1.51 -8.35 -16.89
N LEU A 126 0.35 -8.04 -16.32
CA LEU A 126 0.18 -7.93 -14.88
C LEU A 126 0.45 -9.28 -14.22
N GLY A 127 1.44 -9.32 -13.33
CA GLY A 127 1.86 -10.53 -12.64
C GLY A 127 1.75 -10.45 -11.12
N PHE A 128 1.77 -9.26 -10.52
CA PHE A 128 1.51 -9.08 -9.09
C PHE A 128 0.63 -7.86 -8.83
N CYS A 129 -0.37 -7.99 -7.95
CA CYS A 129 -1.12 -6.87 -7.41
C CYS A 129 -1.42 -7.11 -5.92
N GLY A 130 -0.88 -6.28 -5.04
CA GLY A 130 -1.14 -6.42 -3.61
C GLY A 130 -0.16 -5.68 -2.72
N GLY A 131 -0.16 -6.00 -1.43
CA GLY A 131 0.78 -5.49 -0.45
C GLY A 131 1.71 -6.59 0.03
N ILE A 132 2.74 -6.21 0.79
CA ILE A 132 3.73 -7.16 1.33
C ILE A 132 3.82 -7.14 2.86
N THR A 133 2.94 -6.43 3.54
CA THR A 133 2.85 -6.43 5.00
C THR A 133 1.70 -7.32 5.48
N ALA A 134 1.78 -7.83 6.70
CA ALA A 134 0.71 -8.64 7.31
C ALA A 134 -0.48 -7.79 7.76
N SER A 135 -0.23 -6.53 8.12
CA SER A 135 -1.22 -5.54 8.52
C SER A 135 -0.66 -4.12 8.38
N ARG A 136 -1.42 -3.10 8.79
CA ARG A 136 -1.00 -1.69 8.71
C ARG A 136 0.23 -1.43 9.58
N GLY A 137 1.32 -0.97 8.97
CA GLY A 137 2.52 -0.56 9.70
C GLY A 137 3.32 -1.70 10.34
N GLN A 138 2.95 -2.96 10.09
CA GLN A 138 3.66 -4.11 10.62
C GLN A 138 4.74 -4.62 9.66
N ARG A 139 5.89 -4.97 10.24
CA ARG A 139 7.04 -5.62 9.58
C ARG A 139 7.03 -7.11 9.88
N GLY A 140 7.79 -7.88 9.09
CA GLY A 140 7.95 -9.32 9.22
C GLY A 140 7.22 -10.10 8.14
N ALA A 141 7.27 -11.43 8.27
CA ALA A 141 6.70 -12.36 7.30
C ALA A 141 5.20 -12.09 7.06
N SER A 142 4.79 -12.18 5.80
CA SER A 142 3.40 -12.00 5.39
C SER A 142 3.08 -12.87 4.18
N LEU A 143 1.80 -13.19 3.98
CA LEU A 143 1.34 -13.86 2.76
C LEU A 143 1.62 -13.01 1.52
N GLY A 144 1.47 -11.69 1.62
CA GLY A 144 1.76 -10.78 0.53
C GLY A 144 3.22 -10.81 0.07
N ARG A 145 4.16 -10.87 1.01
CA ARG A 145 5.59 -11.06 0.72
C ARG A 145 5.85 -12.40 0.05
N ALA A 146 5.23 -13.48 0.54
CA ALA A 146 5.35 -14.81 -0.07
C ALA A 146 4.83 -14.82 -1.52
N HIS A 147 3.70 -14.16 -1.78
CA HIS A 147 3.13 -14.01 -3.11
C HIS A 147 4.01 -13.17 -4.04
N LEU A 148 4.59 -12.07 -3.56
CA LEU A 148 5.53 -11.29 -4.36
C LEU A 148 6.77 -12.12 -4.75
N LEU A 149 7.34 -12.86 -3.79
CA LEU A 149 8.48 -13.75 -4.05
C LEU A 149 8.13 -14.87 -5.04
N ALA A 150 6.95 -15.48 -4.91
CA ALA A 150 6.47 -16.49 -5.85
C ALA A 150 6.42 -15.93 -7.28
N TRP A 151 5.84 -14.75 -7.46
CA TRP A 151 5.80 -14.08 -8.76
C TRP A 151 7.21 -13.77 -9.30
N LEU A 152 8.10 -13.21 -8.47
CA LEU A 152 9.49 -12.92 -8.85
C LEU A 152 10.25 -14.19 -9.28
N HIS A 153 9.87 -15.36 -8.75
CA HIS A 153 10.43 -16.67 -9.12
C HIS A 153 9.73 -17.31 -10.33
N GLY A 154 8.89 -16.56 -11.05
CA GLY A 154 8.24 -17.01 -12.28
C GLY A 154 6.94 -17.80 -12.07
N GLN A 155 6.36 -17.78 -10.86
CA GLN A 155 5.01 -18.32 -10.68
C GLN A 155 3.98 -17.45 -11.42
N PRO A 156 2.81 -18.03 -11.81
CA PRO A 156 1.72 -17.29 -12.43
C PRO A 156 1.24 -16.11 -11.59
N GLN A 157 0.37 -15.28 -12.17
CA GLN A 157 -0.17 -14.08 -11.53
C GLN A 157 -0.56 -14.29 -10.07
N GLN A 158 -0.03 -13.43 -9.20
CA GLN A 158 -0.23 -13.45 -7.75
C GLN A 158 -1.02 -12.22 -7.32
N GLN A 159 -1.86 -12.38 -6.30
CA GLN A 159 -2.61 -11.27 -5.70
C GLN A 159 -2.54 -11.33 -4.18
N ALA A 160 -2.49 -10.18 -3.52
CA ALA A 160 -2.50 -10.11 -2.07
C ALA A 160 -3.32 -8.91 -1.57
N SER A 161 -3.79 -9.01 -0.33
CA SER A 161 -4.36 -7.85 0.36
C SER A 161 -3.30 -6.77 0.57
N VAL A 162 -3.72 -5.50 0.53
CA VAL A 162 -2.91 -4.35 0.93
C VAL A 162 -3.42 -3.84 2.26
N PHE A 163 -2.51 -3.54 3.19
CA PHE A 163 -2.83 -2.94 4.47
C PHE A 163 -2.10 -1.61 4.62
N GLY A 164 -2.81 -0.52 4.38
CA GLY A 164 -2.24 0.81 4.51
C GLY A 164 -3.27 1.92 4.51
N CYS A 165 -2.84 3.12 4.88
CA CYS A 165 -3.70 4.30 4.88
C CYS A 165 -4.13 4.68 3.45
N PRO A 166 -5.28 5.33 3.27
CA PRO A 166 -5.67 5.90 1.99
C PRO A 166 -4.59 6.83 1.41
N LEU A 167 -4.38 6.79 0.10
CA LEU A 167 -3.44 7.67 -0.62
C LEU A 167 -3.97 9.10 -0.80
N VAL A 168 -5.30 9.25 -0.77
CA VAL A 168 -6.04 10.52 -0.82
C VAL A 168 -6.79 10.71 0.49
N ASN A 169 -7.07 11.97 0.85
CA ASN A 169 -7.86 12.22 2.05
C ASN A 169 -9.27 11.63 1.91
N PRO A 170 -9.88 11.13 3.00
CA PRO A 170 -11.22 10.54 2.95
C PRO A 170 -12.29 11.48 2.36
N ASP A 171 -12.12 12.80 2.54
CA ASP A 171 -13.04 13.82 2.02
C ASP A 171 -13.01 13.88 0.47
N GLU A 172 -11.84 13.65 -0.13
CA GLU A 172 -11.67 13.54 -1.59
C GLU A 172 -12.15 12.19 -2.14
N MET A 173 -12.14 11.13 -1.32
CA MET A 173 -12.72 9.84 -1.70
C MET A 173 -14.25 9.88 -1.78
N CYS A 174 -14.89 10.73 -0.97
CA CYS A 174 -16.35 10.88 -0.94
C CYS A 174 -16.87 11.62 -2.19
N SER A 175 -16.16 12.65 -2.65
CA SER A 175 -16.48 13.34 -3.91
C SER A 175 -16.29 12.44 -5.14
N TYR A 176 -15.28 11.55 -5.13
CA TYR A 176 -15.09 10.56 -6.21
C TYR A 176 -16.22 9.52 -6.26
N ARG A 177 -16.68 9.02 -5.10
CA ARG A 177 -17.81 8.06 -5.03
C ARG A 177 -19.14 8.65 -5.52
N GLN A 178 -19.30 9.97 -5.49
CA GLN A 178 -20.54 10.64 -5.88
C GLN A 178 -20.64 11.00 -7.38
N GLY A 179 -19.66 10.63 -8.21
CA GLY A 179 -19.87 10.55 -9.66
C GLY A 179 -19.80 11.87 -10.43
N THR A 180 -18.99 12.83 -10.01
CA THR A 180 -18.68 13.99 -10.88
C THR A 180 -17.26 14.45 -10.67
N GLY A 181 -16.49 14.45 -11.77
CA GLY A 181 -15.45 15.46 -11.94
C GLY A 181 -16.10 16.83 -11.81
N LEU A 182 -15.87 17.48 -10.68
CA LEU A 182 -16.01 18.93 -10.57
C LEU A 182 -14.60 19.48 -10.39
N ARG A 183 -13.95 19.60 -11.55
CA ARG A 183 -12.91 20.58 -11.80
C ARG A 183 -13.52 21.95 -11.48
N ASN A 184 -12.99 22.63 -10.46
CA ASN A 184 -13.19 24.04 -10.09
C ASN A 184 -12.28 24.27 -8.87
N GLN A 185 -11.29 25.16 -8.83
CA GLN A 185 -10.83 26.28 -9.68
C GLN A 185 -9.31 26.38 -9.51
#